data_AF-U1RQG1-F1
#
_entry.id   AF-U1RQG1-F1
#
_cell.length_a   1.000
_cell.length_b   1.000
_cell.length_c   1.000
_cell.angle_alpha   90.00
_cell.angle_beta   90.00
_cell.angle_gamma   90.00
#
_symmetry.space_group_name_H-M   'P 1'
#
loop_
_entity.id
_entity.type
_entity.pdbx_description
1 polymer ?
#
loop_
_entity_poly.entity_id
_entity_poly.type
_entity_poly.pdbx_seq_one_letter_code
_entity_poly.pdbx_strand_id
1 'polypeptide(L)'
;MLISNMQSGFVEVHGGGKSAVALGVVSYIDYGDAPESYGTAGSVFQPSWTGGKLSGYDALDISSQSRPVEAESGSWFNLSQAARQQHLATAGPAVVRLGKLTDNDERIVYSADASADDTTGVDDEDALPTDWDRVIWTDIGKQWSQQISCSGTGTKVAGWVDWNRDGSFSAGERSEVTSCSKAGKATLTWTVPQDAKRSTLNGEGAATFMRLRITGPLANGQAAEDPQPTGIALNGEVEDQQVQVQLPNLTMVKEVDNTAAGSLGLSANDWTLTASPKTGAEVSGAGGFSASYMPQGKTVLSESSSSAKSAGYKATVTCAPHPNSDIKTPASTLDAASKTLDLATGEWMRCTIVNTALPGQVVWSKVDDAGNALAGTVFTLASSSLNNGQVEVSDCATDNGKTACPKGSVDQDPRAGYFKVVGLTWGEYSITETQAPAGYHISAETLTKTLDGSAPAAGNDDATPTLDLGQVINTRIKGSVTWTKTDERGNAIKGAQWSLTPLDSNGRPLPNQARTIADCVGTCAQGSLDTDATPGAFKLAELGYGSYQLIETKAPTGYVLDATPRTITISTPDQVVALGNIPNRKSAVPAIPLTGGSAATTYLIAGGAVLGITALVMAIQAHKRRRARES
;
A
#
# COMPACT_ATOMS: atom_id res chain seq x y z
N MET A 1 30.69 -8.88 -78.60
CA MET A 1 30.60 -7.40 -78.51
C MET A 1 29.40 -7.14 -77.62
N LEU A 2 29.64 -6.96 -76.32
CA LEU A 2 28.60 -6.61 -75.37
C LEU A 2 28.59 -5.09 -75.33
N ILE A 3 27.48 -4.49 -75.75
CA ILE A 3 27.33 -3.04 -75.87
C ILE A 3 26.25 -2.64 -74.88
N SER A 4 26.63 -1.90 -73.84
CA SER A 4 25.70 -1.27 -72.91
C SER A 4 25.46 0.18 -73.36
N ASN A 5 24.27 0.74 -73.10
CA ASN A 5 23.89 2.14 -73.33
C ASN A 5 23.81 2.63 -74.80
N MET A 6 23.13 1.90 -75.70
CA MET A 6 22.70 2.48 -76.99
C MET A 6 21.24 2.94 -76.96
N GLN A 7 21.00 4.19 -77.42
CA GLN A 7 19.64 4.71 -77.68
C GLN A 7 19.14 4.33 -79.08
N SER A 8 20.04 4.00 -80.01
CA SER A 8 19.78 3.34 -81.30
C SER A 8 21.10 2.84 -81.91
N GLY A 9 21.02 1.92 -82.87
CA GLY A 9 22.18 1.44 -83.62
C GLY A 9 21.75 0.78 -84.92
N PHE A 10 22.57 0.91 -85.96
CA PHE A 10 22.36 0.25 -87.26
C PHE A 10 23.47 -0.77 -87.49
N VAL A 11 23.09 -1.98 -87.89
CA VAL A 11 24.01 -3.03 -88.33
C VAL A 11 23.74 -3.25 -89.81
N GLU A 12 24.70 -2.90 -90.66
CA GLU A 12 24.63 -3.16 -92.10
C GLU A 12 25.60 -4.29 -92.44
N VAL A 13 25.08 -5.35 -93.09
CA VAL A 13 25.84 -6.54 -93.45
C VAL A 13 25.91 -6.63 -94.98
N HIS A 14 27.12 -6.52 -95.55
CA HIS A 14 27.34 -6.70 -96.98
C HIS A 14 28.15 -7.99 -97.24
N GLY A 15 27.53 -9.01 -97.86
CA GLY A 15 28.21 -10.22 -98.36
C GLY A 15 27.36 -11.49 -98.42
N GLY A 16 27.45 -12.23 -99.54
CA GLY A 16 26.65 -13.43 -99.88
C GLY A 16 27.09 -14.76 -99.26
N GLY A 17 27.55 -14.76 -98.00
CA GLY A 17 27.91 -15.96 -97.23
C GLY A 17 27.06 -16.11 -95.96
N LYS A 18 27.10 -17.28 -95.30
CA LYS A 18 26.40 -17.55 -94.02
C LYS A 18 27.04 -16.75 -92.87
N SER A 19 26.73 -15.46 -92.76
CA SER A 19 27.20 -14.58 -91.70
C SER A 19 26.04 -14.19 -90.77
N ALA A 20 26.28 -14.18 -89.46
CA ALA A 20 25.30 -13.77 -88.46
C ALA A 20 25.95 -12.73 -87.50
N VAL A 21 25.19 -11.69 -87.16
CA VAL A 21 25.52 -10.75 -86.10
C VAL A 21 24.51 -10.94 -84.97
N ALA A 22 24.99 -11.15 -83.75
CA ALA A 22 24.15 -11.15 -82.55
C ALA A 22 24.40 -9.84 -81.79
N LEU A 23 23.34 -9.05 -81.62
CA LEU A 23 23.31 -7.90 -80.71
C LEU A 23 22.68 -8.37 -79.40
N GLY A 24 23.41 -8.24 -78.29
CA GLY A 24 22.91 -8.58 -76.95
C GLY A 24 22.73 -7.33 -76.11
N VAL A 25 21.59 -7.22 -75.44
CA VAL A 25 21.39 -6.26 -74.35
C VAL A 25 21.80 -6.97 -73.06
N VAL A 26 22.70 -6.36 -72.31
CA VAL A 26 23.04 -6.82 -70.95
C VAL A 26 22.33 -5.90 -69.98
N SER A 27 21.34 -6.44 -69.28
CA SER A 27 20.67 -5.79 -68.17
C SER A 27 21.00 -6.60 -66.94
N TYR A 28 21.46 -5.92 -65.89
CA TYR A 28 21.56 -6.51 -64.57
C TYR A 28 20.46 -5.93 -63.71
N ILE A 29 19.79 -6.79 -62.97
CA ILE A 29 18.74 -6.44 -62.03
C ILE A 29 19.15 -7.05 -60.71
N ASP A 30 19.13 -6.25 -59.66
CA ASP A 30 19.15 -6.73 -58.28
C ASP A 30 17.68 -6.77 -57.81
N TYR A 31 17.29 -7.83 -57.11
CA TYR A 31 15.97 -7.98 -56.49
C TYR A 31 16.12 -8.07 -54.97
N GLY A 32 15.30 -7.32 -54.25
CA GLY A 32 15.18 -7.50 -52.81
C GLY A 32 14.47 -8.82 -52.50
N ASP A 33 14.86 -9.43 -51.38
CA ASP A 33 14.51 -10.79 -51.02
C ASP A 33 13.63 -10.92 -49.76
N ALA A 34 13.13 -9.80 -49.23
CA ALA A 34 12.20 -9.78 -48.10
C ALA A 34 10.99 -10.71 -48.35
N PRO A 35 10.29 -11.18 -47.29
CA PRO A 35 9.16 -12.09 -47.46
C PRO A 35 8.13 -11.58 -48.48
N GLU A 36 7.50 -12.51 -49.21
CA GLU A 36 6.60 -12.19 -50.33
C GLU A 36 5.51 -11.16 -49.98
N SER A 37 5.07 -11.11 -48.71
CA SER A 37 4.08 -10.15 -48.23
C SER A 37 4.51 -8.67 -48.36
N TYR A 38 5.81 -8.39 -48.33
CA TYR A 38 6.37 -7.04 -48.50
C TYR A 38 6.43 -6.60 -49.97
N GLY A 39 6.07 -7.50 -50.89
CA GLY A 39 6.02 -7.26 -52.32
C GLY A 39 7.39 -7.23 -53.00
N THR A 40 7.38 -7.49 -54.31
CA THR A 40 8.59 -7.51 -55.13
C THR A 40 9.17 -6.11 -55.29
N ALA A 41 10.45 -5.96 -55.00
CA ALA A 41 11.25 -4.81 -55.35
C ALA A 41 12.45 -5.28 -56.17
N GLY A 42 12.82 -4.53 -57.19
CA GLY A 42 14.09 -4.73 -57.87
C GLY A 42 14.59 -3.47 -58.54
N SER A 43 15.86 -3.43 -58.89
CA SER A 43 16.50 -2.27 -59.48
C SER A 43 17.40 -2.71 -60.61
N VAL A 44 17.18 -2.14 -61.80
CA VAL A 44 18.16 -2.25 -62.87
C VAL A 44 19.37 -1.44 -62.43
N PHE A 45 20.56 -2.03 -62.41
CA PHE A 45 21.76 -1.28 -62.09
C PHE A 45 22.66 -1.10 -63.32
N GLN A 46 23.39 0.01 -63.32
CA GLN A 46 24.32 0.35 -64.38
C GLN A 46 25.75 0.14 -63.89
N PRO A 47 26.45 -0.93 -64.34
CA PRO A 47 27.85 -1.10 -64.01
C PRO A 47 28.67 -0.01 -64.70
N SER A 48 29.75 0.38 -64.05
CA SER A 48 30.85 1.06 -64.73
C SER A 48 31.48 0.12 -65.76
N TRP A 49 32.05 0.66 -66.85
CA TRP A 49 32.74 -0.14 -67.86
C TRP A 49 34.17 0.34 -68.04
N THR A 50 35.10 -0.60 -68.09
CA THR A 50 36.52 -0.32 -68.35
C THR A 50 36.95 -1.01 -69.65
N GLY A 51 37.59 -0.25 -70.55
CA GLY A 51 38.07 -0.73 -71.85
C GLY A 51 36.98 -1.05 -72.87
N GLY A 52 37.37 -1.60 -74.01
CA GLY A 52 36.43 -2.12 -75.01
C GLY A 52 35.76 -1.09 -75.91
N LYS A 53 36.08 0.20 -75.83
CA LYS A 53 35.51 1.20 -76.74
C LYS A 53 36.13 1.03 -78.13
N LEU A 54 35.28 1.03 -79.16
CA LEU A 54 35.71 0.91 -80.57
C LEU A 54 36.27 2.22 -81.15
N SER A 55 36.14 3.33 -80.43
CA SER A 55 36.53 4.67 -80.87
C SER A 55 37.36 5.43 -79.84
N GLY A 56 37.80 4.74 -78.79
CA GLY A 56 38.56 5.36 -77.71
C GLY A 56 40.06 5.29 -77.94
N TYR A 57 40.80 6.11 -77.19
CA TYR A 57 42.25 6.24 -77.25
C TYR A 57 42.94 5.68 -76.00
N ASP A 58 42.17 5.07 -75.08
CA ASP A 58 42.72 4.51 -73.85
C ASP A 58 43.46 3.20 -74.16
N ALA A 59 44.43 2.84 -73.32
CA ALA A 59 45.27 1.65 -73.53
C ALA A 59 44.48 0.33 -73.61
N LEU A 60 43.27 0.30 -73.07
CA LEU A 60 42.36 -0.86 -73.02
C LEU A 60 41.24 -0.78 -74.08
N ASP A 61 41.25 0.23 -74.94
CA ASP A 61 40.27 0.36 -76.02
C ASP A 61 40.65 -0.49 -77.24
N ILE A 62 39.65 -0.78 -78.08
CA ILE A 62 39.81 -1.61 -79.25
C ILE A 62 40.14 -0.70 -80.43
N SER A 63 41.43 -0.58 -80.73
CA SER A 63 41.89 0.20 -81.89
C SER A 63 41.45 -0.46 -83.21
N SER A 64 41.12 0.39 -84.19
CA SER A 64 40.89 -0.08 -85.55
C SER A 64 42.18 -0.66 -86.14
N GLN A 65 42.01 -1.63 -87.03
CA GLN A 65 43.09 -2.32 -87.71
C GLN A 65 42.99 -2.14 -89.22
N SER A 66 44.10 -2.42 -89.89
CA SER A 66 44.12 -2.55 -91.35
C SER A 66 43.13 -3.62 -91.80
N ARG A 67 42.35 -3.31 -92.85
CA ARG A 67 41.38 -4.23 -93.43
C ARG A 67 42.01 -5.59 -93.78
N PRO A 68 41.29 -6.71 -93.58
CA PRO A 68 41.66 -7.98 -94.19
C PRO A 68 41.80 -7.86 -95.72
N VAL A 69 42.67 -8.68 -96.32
CA VAL A 69 43.05 -8.58 -97.75
C VAL A 69 41.83 -8.63 -98.69
N GLU A 70 40.78 -9.35 -98.31
CA GLU A 70 39.57 -9.58 -99.10
C GLU A 70 38.37 -8.71 -98.66
N ALA A 71 38.58 -7.78 -97.73
CA ALA A 71 37.51 -6.98 -97.13
C ALA A 71 37.32 -5.62 -97.81
N GLU A 72 36.08 -5.14 -97.82
CA GLU A 72 35.70 -3.80 -98.29
C GLU A 72 36.30 -2.67 -97.42
N SER A 73 36.30 -1.44 -97.94
CA SER A 73 36.79 -0.27 -97.23
C SER A 73 35.91 0.07 -96.02
N GLY A 74 36.53 0.24 -94.86
CA GLY A 74 35.83 0.60 -93.62
C GLY A 74 36.74 0.55 -92.41
N SER A 75 36.20 0.87 -91.24
CA SER A 75 36.88 0.68 -89.95
C SER A 75 36.76 -0.78 -89.53
N TRP A 76 37.89 -1.49 -89.46
CA TRP A 76 37.92 -2.90 -89.10
C TRP A 76 38.40 -3.08 -87.66
N PHE A 77 37.73 -3.94 -86.90
CA PHE A 77 38.10 -4.25 -85.52
C PHE A 77 38.29 -5.76 -85.35
N ASN A 78 39.44 -6.17 -84.83
CA ASN A 78 39.75 -7.58 -84.60
C ASN A 78 39.37 -7.97 -83.16
N LEU A 79 38.10 -8.35 -82.96
CA LEU A 79 37.58 -8.68 -81.63
C LEU A 79 38.25 -9.91 -81.01
N SER A 80 38.68 -10.88 -81.82
CA SER A 80 39.39 -12.06 -81.33
C SER A 80 40.80 -11.72 -80.83
N GLN A 81 41.46 -10.74 -81.45
CA GLN A 81 42.72 -10.21 -80.95
C GLN A 81 42.51 -9.36 -79.71
N ALA A 82 41.51 -8.48 -79.70
CA ALA A 82 41.14 -7.68 -78.54
C ALA A 82 40.84 -8.56 -77.31
N ALA A 83 40.13 -9.68 -77.51
CA ALA A 83 39.88 -10.67 -76.46
C ALA A 83 41.19 -11.28 -75.91
N ARG A 84 42.11 -11.69 -76.80
CA ARG A 84 43.43 -12.23 -76.41
C ARG A 84 44.30 -11.22 -75.68
N GLN A 85 44.13 -9.93 -75.98
CA GLN A 85 44.84 -8.83 -75.35
C GLN A 85 44.14 -8.30 -74.09
N GLN A 86 42.98 -8.87 -73.71
CA GLN A 86 42.15 -8.39 -72.59
C GLN A 86 41.64 -6.94 -72.76
N HIS A 87 41.44 -6.51 -74.00
CA HIS A 87 40.88 -5.18 -74.34
C HIS A 87 39.35 -5.24 -74.56
N LEU A 88 38.68 -6.35 -74.24
CA LEU A 88 37.22 -6.37 -74.22
C LEU A 88 36.71 -5.63 -72.98
N ALA A 89 35.58 -4.93 -73.12
CA ALA A 89 34.98 -4.19 -72.02
C ALA A 89 34.73 -5.13 -70.82
N THR A 90 35.20 -4.73 -69.65
CA THR A 90 34.96 -5.43 -68.38
C THR A 90 34.01 -4.60 -67.54
N ALA A 91 32.95 -5.23 -67.03
CA ALA A 91 32.01 -4.59 -66.12
C ALA A 91 32.68 -4.41 -64.75
N GLY A 92 32.61 -3.19 -64.23
CA GLY A 92 32.93 -2.86 -62.86
C GLY A 92 31.67 -2.78 -61.99
N PRO A 93 31.80 -2.31 -60.74
CA PRO A 93 30.65 -2.17 -59.84
C PRO A 93 29.59 -1.21 -60.39
N ALA A 94 28.36 -1.37 -59.88
CA ALA A 94 27.28 -0.41 -60.11
C ALA A 94 27.70 1.01 -59.71
N VAL A 95 27.33 1.99 -60.52
CA VAL A 95 27.66 3.40 -60.26
C VAL A 95 26.78 3.98 -59.14
N VAL A 96 25.49 3.66 -59.22
CA VAL A 96 24.47 4.04 -58.23
C VAL A 96 24.12 2.77 -57.46
N ARG A 97 24.41 2.79 -56.16
CA ARG A 97 24.25 1.66 -55.26
C ARG A 97 24.31 2.11 -53.81
N LEU A 98 23.68 1.36 -52.95
CA LEU A 98 23.92 1.22 -51.54
C LEU A 98 25.23 0.43 -51.33
N GLY A 99 25.78 0.51 -50.11
CA GLY A 99 26.95 -0.29 -49.77
C GLY A 99 28.18 -0.20 -50.70
N LYS A 100 28.86 -1.33 -50.88
CA LYS A 100 30.03 -1.52 -51.76
C LYS A 100 29.84 -2.66 -52.74
N LEU A 101 28.85 -3.51 -52.56
CA LEU A 101 28.57 -4.62 -53.43
C LEU A 101 27.21 -4.36 -54.10
N THR A 102 26.96 -5.11 -55.17
CA THR A 102 25.69 -5.11 -55.90
C THR A 102 25.69 -6.48 -56.56
N ASP A 103 24.70 -7.29 -56.24
CA ASP A 103 24.59 -8.61 -56.81
C ASP A 103 23.75 -8.58 -58.09
N ASN A 104 23.58 -9.72 -58.76
CA ASN A 104 22.75 -9.79 -59.95
C ASN A 104 21.89 -11.03 -59.92
N ASP A 105 20.58 -10.82 -59.92
CA ASP A 105 19.64 -11.90 -59.78
C ASP A 105 19.13 -12.42 -61.10
N GLU A 106 19.18 -13.74 -61.27
CA GLU A 106 18.56 -14.41 -62.40
C GLU A 106 17.05 -14.62 -62.21
N ARG A 107 16.55 -14.49 -60.97
CA ARG A 107 15.14 -14.66 -60.59
C ARG A 107 14.87 -14.00 -59.24
N ILE A 108 13.61 -13.64 -58.99
CA ILE A 108 13.15 -13.20 -57.68
C ILE A 108 13.15 -14.39 -56.71
N VAL A 109 13.78 -14.24 -55.56
CA VAL A 109 13.76 -15.21 -54.45
C VAL A 109 13.28 -14.47 -53.20
N TYR A 110 12.43 -15.10 -52.40
CA TYR A 110 12.00 -14.56 -51.11
C TYR A 110 12.52 -15.46 -50.00
N SER A 111 12.96 -14.88 -48.90
CA SER A 111 13.38 -15.60 -47.70
C SER A 111 12.60 -15.14 -46.47
N ALA A 112 12.65 -15.93 -45.39
CA ALA A 112 11.98 -15.60 -44.13
C ALA A 112 12.80 -14.63 -43.26
N ASP A 113 14.06 -14.44 -43.60
CA ASP A 113 15.08 -13.69 -42.88
C ASP A 113 15.77 -12.60 -43.72
N ALA A 114 15.38 -12.45 -44.99
CA ALA A 114 16.04 -11.56 -45.96
C ALA A 114 17.53 -11.93 -46.11
N SER A 115 17.81 -13.21 -46.44
CA SER A 115 19.16 -13.73 -46.67
C SER A 115 19.24 -14.75 -47.83
N ALA A 116 18.26 -14.79 -48.75
CA ALA A 116 18.23 -15.77 -49.83
C ALA A 116 19.29 -15.50 -50.89
N ASP A 117 19.43 -14.24 -51.29
CA ASP A 117 20.46 -13.72 -52.19
C ASP A 117 21.88 -13.89 -51.59
N ASP A 118 22.04 -13.68 -50.27
CA ASP A 118 23.29 -13.93 -49.53
C ASP A 118 23.89 -15.32 -49.77
N THR A 119 23.02 -16.32 -49.91
CA THR A 119 23.43 -17.74 -50.03
C THR A 119 23.67 -18.18 -51.48
N THR A 120 23.24 -17.38 -52.46
CA THR A 120 23.34 -17.73 -53.89
C THR A 120 24.24 -16.80 -54.70
N GLY A 121 24.72 -15.69 -54.10
CA GLY A 121 25.54 -14.67 -54.75
C GLY A 121 26.59 -14.01 -53.84
N VAL A 122 26.65 -12.68 -53.90
CA VAL A 122 27.55 -11.83 -53.11
C VAL A 122 26.65 -11.08 -52.12
N ASP A 123 26.82 -11.30 -50.82
CA ASP A 123 26.17 -10.52 -49.75
C ASP A 123 26.43 -9.03 -49.96
N ASP A 124 25.42 -8.35 -50.51
CA ASP A 124 25.39 -6.93 -50.81
C ASP A 124 24.49 -6.14 -49.86
N GLU A 125 24.05 -6.78 -48.78
CA GLU A 125 23.40 -6.19 -47.61
C GLU A 125 24.38 -5.37 -46.75
N ASP A 126 25.18 -4.52 -47.41
CA ASP A 126 26.36 -3.85 -46.88
C ASP A 126 26.24 -2.31 -46.82
N ALA A 127 25.03 -1.75 -47.01
CA ALA A 127 24.77 -0.34 -46.75
C ALA A 127 24.91 0.03 -45.27
N LEU A 128 24.48 -0.88 -44.38
CA LEU A 128 24.45 -0.63 -42.94
C LEU A 128 25.81 -0.87 -42.28
N PRO A 129 26.11 -0.21 -41.15
CA PRO A 129 27.34 -0.45 -40.41
C PRO A 129 27.42 -1.90 -39.90
N THR A 130 28.56 -2.56 -40.09
CA THR A 130 28.77 -3.96 -39.69
C THR A 130 28.78 -4.18 -38.18
N ASP A 131 28.93 -3.12 -37.40
CA ASP A 131 28.87 -3.11 -35.93
C ASP A 131 27.48 -2.77 -35.38
N TRP A 132 26.50 -2.50 -36.24
CA TRP A 132 25.12 -2.27 -35.82
C TRP A 132 24.42 -3.59 -35.52
N ASP A 133 23.74 -3.67 -34.38
CA ASP A 133 23.07 -4.86 -33.87
C ASP A 133 21.72 -5.17 -34.55
N ARG A 134 21.36 -4.40 -35.58
CA ARG A 134 20.06 -4.43 -36.28
C ARG A 134 18.86 -4.17 -35.34
N VAL A 135 19.10 -3.50 -34.21
CA VAL A 135 18.07 -3.13 -33.25
C VAL A 135 17.81 -1.63 -33.27
N ILE A 136 16.54 -1.29 -33.43
CA ILE A 136 16.00 0.08 -33.43
C ILE A 136 15.45 0.37 -32.04
N TRP A 137 16.21 1.10 -31.24
CA TRP A 137 15.79 1.60 -29.92
C TRP A 137 15.14 2.97 -30.07
N THR A 138 13.82 3.07 -29.89
CA THR A 138 13.08 4.31 -30.14
C THR A 138 11.78 4.41 -29.32
N ASP A 139 11.00 5.44 -29.57
CA ASP A 139 9.68 5.68 -28.98
C ASP A 139 8.72 6.28 -30.01
N ILE A 140 7.42 6.08 -29.81
CA ILE A 140 6.38 6.52 -30.75
C ILE A 140 6.39 8.05 -30.89
N GLY A 141 6.31 8.53 -32.13
CA GLY A 141 6.36 9.96 -32.46
C GLY A 141 7.75 10.60 -32.36
N LYS A 142 8.80 9.85 -32.03
CA LYS A 142 10.18 10.34 -32.10
C LYS A 142 10.74 10.22 -33.50
N GLN A 143 11.77 11.01 -33.77
CA GLN A 143 12.61 10.83 -34.95
C GLN A 143 13.68 9.78 -34.64
N TRP A 144 13.82 8.82 -35.56
CA TRP A 144 14.93 7.86 -35.55
C TRP A 144 15.68 8.01 -36.87
N SER A 145 17.02 8.02 -36.80
CA SER A 145 17.87 8.21 -37.97
C SER A 145 18.92 7.11 -38.06
N GLN A 146 19.17 6.64 -39.28
CA GLN A 146 20.21 5.67 -39.58
C GLN A 146 21.08 6.18 -40.73
N GLN A 147 22.39 6.10 -40.54
CA GLN A 147 23.35 6.39 -41.59
C GLN A 147 23.66 5.12 -42.37
N ILE A 148 23.69 5.26 -43.69
CA ILE A 148 24.03 4.19 -44.64
C ILE A 148 25.18 4.60 -45.54
N SER A 149 25.88 3.60 -46.07
CA SER A 149 26.86 3.73 -47.15
C SER A 149 26.16 3.69 -48.51
N CYS A 150 26.64 4.46 -49.46
CA CYS A 150 26.10 4.49 -50.82
C CYS A 150 27.11 5.11 -51.80
N SER A 151 26.86 5.01 -53.09
CA SER A 151 27.56 5.74 -54.14
C SER A 151 26.61 6.25 -55.24
N GLY A 152 27.14 7.17 -56.05
CA GLY A 152 26.41 7.80 -57.15
C GLY A 152 26.17 9.30 -56.94
N THR A 153 25.77 9.98 -58.00
CA THR A 153 25.47 11.43 -57.99
C THR A 153 24.07 11.70 -58.52
N GLY A 154 23.40 12.71 -57.95
CA GLY A 154 22.02 13.03 -58.34
C GLY A 154 21.02 11.94 -57.94
N THR A 155 21.33 11.18 -56.89
CA THR A 155 20.55 10.05 -56.42
C THR A 155 19.41 10.48 -55.50
N LYS A 156 18.40 9.62 -55.36
CA LYS A 156 17.43 9.67 -54.27
C LYS A 156 17.52 8.40 -53.46
N VAL A 157 17.46 8.51 -52.15
CA VAL A 157 17.53 7.39 -51.21
C VAL A 157 16.34 7.48 -50.28
N ALA A 158 15.65 6.36 -50.07
CA ALA A 158 14.61 6.24 -49.06
C ALA A 158 14.64 4.83 -48.48
N GLY A 159 14.10 4.67 -47.27
CA GLY A 159 13.90 3.34 -46.68
C GLY A 159 12.52 3.19 -46.06
N TRP A 160 12.09 1.96 -45.86
CA TRP A 160 10.84 1.58 -45.21
C TRP A 160 11.16 0.65 -44.05
N VAL A 161 10.48 0.81 -42.93
CA VAL A 161 10.53 -0.13 -41.80
C VAL A 161 9.10 -0.53 -41.51
N ASP A 162 8.78 -1.81 -41.48
CA ASP A 162 7.45 -2.24 -41.06
C ASP A 162 7.32 -2.05 -39.54
N TRP A 163 6.87 -0.87 -39.16
CA TRP A 163 6.80 -0.42 -37.78
C TRP A 163 5.63 -1.11 -37.08
N ASN A 164 4.51 -1.28 -37.77
CA ASN A 164 3.27 -1.78 -37.19
C ASN A 164 3.18 -3.33 -37.23
N ARG A 165 4.14 -3.96 -37.88
CA ARG A 165 4.32 -5.41 -38.05
C ARG A 165 3.12 -6.04 -38.75
N ASP A 166 2.62 -5.40 -39.81
CA ASP A 166 1.50 -5.89 -40.61
C ASP A 166 1.93 -6.73 -41.82
N GLY A 167 3.23 -6.84 -42.08
CA GLY A 167 3.79 -7.66 -43.15
C GLY A 167 3.88 -6.93 -44.49
N SER A 168 3.68 -5.61 -44.52
CA SER A 168 3.73 -4.80 -45.73
C SER A 168 4.40 -3.45 -45.46
N PHE A 169 4.92 -2.80 -46.51
CA PHE A 169 5.45 -1.43 -46.41
C PHE A 169 4.39 -0.40 -46.83
N SER A 170 3.83 0.28 -45.84
CA SER A 170 2.83 1.33 -46.04
C SER A 170 3.47 2.72 -46.19
N ALA A 171 2.68 3.71 -46.62
CA ALA A 171 3.19 5.07 -46.87
C ALA A 171 3.70 5.77 -45.60
N GLY A 172 3.16 5.42 -44.42
CA GLY A 172 3.57 5.99 -43.13
C GLY A 172 4.90 5.46 -42.60
N GLU A 173 5.46 4.46 -43.27
CA GLU A 173 6.65 3.73 -42.82
C GLU A 173 7.92 4.14 -43.56
N ARG A 174 7.75 4.97 -44.59
CA ARG A 174 8.82 5.52 -45.40
C ARG A 174 9.60 6.59 -44.62
N SER A 175 10.92 6.59 -44.78
CA SER A 175 11.79 7.68 -44.34
C SER A 175 11.53 8.95 -45.15
N GLU A 176 12.07 10.08 -44.68
CA GLU A 176 12.29 11.22 -45.56
C GLU A 176 13.23 10.83 -46.72
N VAL A 177 12.98 11.38 -47.91
CA VAL A 177 13.84 11.15 -49.08
C VAL A 177 15.09 12.01 -48.95
N THR A 178 16.25 11.38 -49.11
CA THR A 178 17.56 12.02 -49.06
C THR A 178 18.38 11.71 -50.32
N SER A 179 19.64 12.09 -50.34
CA SER A 179 20.56 11.80 -51.46
C SER A 179 21.90 11.28 -50.95
N CYS A 180 22.56 10.46 -51.78
CA CYS A 180 23.91 10.03 -51.46
C CYS A 180 24.88 11.21 -51.55
N SER A 181 25.62 11.47 -50.48
CA SER A 181 26.60 12.54 -50.44
C SER A 181 27.88 12.17 -51.19
N LYS A 182 28.72 13.18 -51.50
CA LYS A 182 30.04 12.96 -52.10
C LYS A 182 30.99 12.13 -51.23
N ALA A 183 30.71 12.04 -49.93
CA ALA A 183 31.46 11.18 -49.01
C ALA A 183 30.99 9.72 -49.01
N GLY A 184 30.01 9.38 -49.86
CA GLY A 184 29.45 8.03 -49.97
C GLY A 184 28.55 7.66 -48.80
N LYS A 185 27.80 8.64 -48.27
CA LYS A 185 26.92 8.48 -47.10
C LYS A 185 25.57 9.14 -47.32
N ALA A 186 24.52 8.51 -46.82
CA ALA A 186 23.18 9.08 -46.70
C ALA A 186 22.66 8.88 -45.27
N THR A 187 21.79 9.77 -44.78
CA THR A 187 21.12 9.62 -43.48
C THR A 187 19.63 9.59 -43.73
N LEU A 188 19.03 8.45 -43.43
CA LEU A 188 17.59 8.23 -43.50
C LEU A 188 16.99 8.56 -42.14
N THR A 189 15.88 9.28 -42.13
CA THR A 189 15.18 9.69 -40.91
C THR A 189 13.71 9.31 -41.03
N TRP A 190 13.21 8.60 -40.02
CA TRP A 190 11.82 8.22 -39.87
C TRP A 190 11.20 8.98 -38.70
N THR A 191 9.92 9.30 -38.82
CA THR A 191 9.10 9.62 -37.65
C THR A 191 8.35 8.36 -37.27
N VAL A 192 8.58 7.84 -36.07
CA VAL A 192 7.98 6.56 -35.62
C VAL A 192 6.45 6.70 -35.57
N PRO A 193 5.69 5.88 -36.31
CA PRO A 193 4.25 6.03 -36.43
C PRO A 193 3.51 5.59 -35.15
N GLN A 194 2.25 6.02 -35.03
CA GLN A 194 1.45 5.82 -33.81
C GLN A 194 1.01 4.36 -33.59
N ASP A 195 0.96 3.57 -34.66
CA ASP A 195 0.61 2.16 -34.66
C ASP A 195 1.83 1.24 -34.60
N ALA A 196 3.04 1.79 -34.39
CA ALA A 196 4.26 1.02 -34.26
C ALA A 196 4.17 -0.01 -33.11
N LYS A 197 4.76 -1.19 -33.33
CA LYS A 197 4.74 -2.31 -32.39
C LYS A 197 6.15 -2.78 -32.09
N ARG A 198 6.36 -3.16 -30.82
CA ARG A 198 7.60 -3.75 -30.33
C ARG A 198 7.83 -5.16 -30.90
N SER A 199 9.08 -5.50 -31.18
CA SER A 199 9.63 -6.84 -31.47
C SER A 199 9.86 -7.64 -30.17
N THR A 200 9.62 -8.95 -30.18
CA THR A 200 9.77 -9.81 -28.99
C THR A 200 10.77 -10.93 -29.24
N LEU A 201 11.57 -11.23 -28.21
CA LEU A 201 12.61 -12.27 -28.19
C LEU A 201 12.20 -13.67 -28.65
N ASN A 202 10.95 -14.08 -28.41
CA ASN A 202 10.45 -15.43 -28.74
C ASN A 202 9.02 -15.33 -29.30
N GLY A 203 8.80 -15.80 -30.54
CA GLY A 203 7.49 -15.88 -31.21
C GLY A 203 7.65 -16.00 -32.73
N GLU A 204 6.56 -16.36 -33.44
CA GLU A 204 6.52 -16.15 -34.91
C GLU A 204 6.65 -14.64 -35.19
N GLY A 205 7.61 -14.25 -36.02
CA GLY A 205 7.86 -12.84 -36.37
C GLY A 205 8.67 -12.04 -35.34
N ALA A 206 9.64 -12.64 -34.63
CA ALA A 206 10.51 -11.95 -33.66
C ALA A 206 11.21 -10.68 -34.21
N ALA A 207 11.34 -10.58 -35.54
CA ALA A 207 11.87 -9.42 -36.25
C ALA A 207 10.84 -8.88 -37.27
N THR A 208 11.00 -7.60 -37.61
CA THR A 208 10.33 -6.93 -38.72
C THR A 208 11.34 -6.67 -39.84
N PHE A 209 10.94 -6.08 -40.96
CA PHE A 209 11.82 -5.85 -42.09
C PHE A 209 12.05 -4.37 -42.35
N MET A 210 13.22 -4.08 -42.88
CA MET A 210 13.61 -2.80 -43.42
C MET A 210 14.00 -2.98 -44.88
N ARG A 211 13.51 -2.11 -45.75
CA ARG A 211 13.93 -2.03 -47.15
C ARG A 211 14.62 -0.71 -47.39
N LEU A 212 15.82 -0.74 -47.97
CA LEU A 212 16.57 0.43 -48.41
C LEU A 212 16.52 0.49 -49.93
N ARG A 213 16.32 1.68 -50.49
CA ARG A 213 16.38 1.87 -51.95
C ARG A 213 17.14 3.13 -52.31
N ILE A 214 18.00 3.00 -53.30
CA ILE A 214 18.64 4.11 -54.00
C ILE A 214 18.22 4.12 -55.46
N THR A 215 17.93 5.30 -55.98
CA THR A 215 17.64 5.48 -57.41
C THR A 215 18.56 6.54 -58.00
N GLY A 216 18.91 6.38 -59.26
CA GLY A 216 19.85 7.21 -60.00
C GLY A 216 19.24 7.90 -61.22
N PRO A 217 19.87 8.97 -61.75
CA PRO A 217 19.46 9.56 -63.01
C PRO A 217 19.55 8.54 -64.15
N LEU A 218 18.60 8.58 -65.07
CA LEU A 218 18.59 7.69 -66.23
C LEU A 218 19.56 8.19 -67.30
N ALA A 219 20.08 7.28 -68.12
CA ALA A 219 21.02 7.59 -69.20
C ALA A 219 20.44 8.55 -70.27
N ASN A 220 19.11 8.70 -70.34
CA ASN A 220 18.44 9.64 -71.22
C ASN A 220 18.35 11.08 -70.64
N GLY A 221 18.97 11.33 -69.48
CA GLY A 221 19.00 12.62 -68.81
C GLY A 221 17.82 12.89 -67.87
N GLN A 222 16.90 11.94 -67.68
CA GLN A 222 15.87 12.05 -66.65
C GLN A 222 16.49 11.96 -65.25
N ALA A 223 15.98 12.77 -64.33
CA ALA A 223 16.41 12.73 -62.93
C ALA A 223 16.03 11.40 -62.25
N ALA A 224 16.65 11.12 -61.10
CA ALA A 224 16.32 9.94 -60.30
C ALA A 224 14.82 9.88 -59.97
N GLU A 225 14.23 8.72 -60.24
CA GLU A 225 12.85 8.39 -59.89
C GLU A 225 12.66 8.42 -58.36
N ASP A 226 11.44 8.69 -57.89
CA ASP A 226 11.16 8.66 -56.46
C ASP A 226 11.14 7.20 -55.96
N PRO A 227 12.01 6.79 -55.02
CA PRO A 227 12.05 5.40 -54.58
C PRO A 227 10.70 4.92 -54.04
N GLN A 228 10.23 3.77 -54.51
CA GLN A 228 8.97 3.12 -54.06
C GLN A 228 9.27 1.83 -53.31
N PRO A 229 8.44 1.39 -52.35
CA PRO A 229 8.70 0.17 -51.58
C PRO A 229 8.64 -1.10 -52.42
N THR A 230 7.93 -1.07 -53.55
CA THR A 230 7.76 -2.19 -54.49
C THR A 230 7.95 -1.72 -55.93
N GLY A 231 8.14 -2.65 -56.85
CA GLY A 231 8.29 -2.40 -58.28
C GLY A 231 9.74 -2.23 -58.73
N ILE A 232 9.93 -2.18 -60.05
CA ILE A 232 11.26 -2.14 -60.67
C ILE A 232 11.72 -0.71 -60.91
N ALA A 233 12.84 -0.34 -60.29
CA ALA A 233 13.54 0.91 -60.58
C ALA A 233 14.44 0.77 -61.81
N LEU A 234 14.53 1.80 -62.64
CA LEU A 234 15.28 1.73 -63.91
C LEU A 234 16.78 2.07 -63.77
N ASN A 235 17.21 2.57 -62.62
CA ASN A 235 18.61 2.78 -62.26
C ASN A 235 18.72 2.86 -60.73
N GLY A 236 19.37 1.91 -60.07
CA GLY A 236 19.47 1.91 -58.62
C GLY A 236 19.87 0.57 -58.04
N GLU A 237 19.55 0.40 -56.76
CA GLU A 237 19.72 -0.85 -56.01
C GLU A 237 18.65 -0.92 -54.89
N VAL A 238 18.33 -2.12 -54.44
CA VAL A 238 17.48 -2.41 -53.29
C VAL A 238 18.23 -3.35 -52.32
N GLU A 239 18.07 -3.12 -51.02
CA GLU A 239 18.60 -3.97 -49.94
C GLU A 239 17.48 -4.22 -48.93
N ASP A 240 17.26 -5.47 -48.53
CA ASP A 240 16.27 -5.95 -47.57
C ASP A 240 16.92 -6.55 -46.32
N GLN A 241 16.49 -6.10 -45.15
CA GLN A 241 17.16 -6.42 -43.89
C GLN A 241 16.14 -6.80 -42.83
N GLN A 242 16.40 -7.89 -42.13
CA GLN A 242 15.71 -8.21 -40.90
C GLN A 242 16.19 -7.29 -39.74
N VAL A 243 15.25 -6.62 -39.07
CA VAL A 243 15.51 -5.68 -37.97
C VAL A 243 14.58 -5.91 -36.78
N GLN A 244 14.96 -5.42 -35.60
CA GLN A 244 14.09 -5.43 -34.41
C GLN A 244 13.71 -4.02 -33.99
N VAL A 245 12.44 -3.80 -33.65
CA VAL A 245 11.95 -2.51 -33.15
C VAL A 245 11.67 -2.62 -31.66
N GLN A 246 12.39 -1.86 -30.85
CA GLN A 246 12.24 -1.87 -29.39
C GLN A 246 11.58 -0.56 -28.95
N LEU A 247 10.28 -0.63 -28.60
CA LEU A 247 9.49 0.47 -28.02
C LEU A 247 9.28 0.31 -26.50
N PRO A 248 9.25 1.39 -25.73
CA PRO A 248 9.16 1.30 -24.27
C PRO A 248 7.85 0.66 -23.83
N ASN A 249 7.95 -0.33 -22.95
CA ASN A 249 6.82 -1.10 -22.45
C ASN A 249 6.87 -1.22 -20.93
N LEU A 250 5.70 -1.28 -20.31
CA LEU A 250 5.54 -1.51 -18.88
C LEU A 250 4.59 -2.69 -18.63
N THR A 251 5.04 -3.61 -17.78
CA THR A 251 4.21 -4.63 -17.13
C THR A 251 4.08 -4.26 -15.66
N MET A 252 2.86 -4.13 -15.15
CA MET A 252 2.60 -3.96 -13.71
C MET A 252 1.97 -5.22 -13.13
N VAL A 253 2.43 -5.63 -11.95
CA VAL A 253 1.93 -6.82 -11.26
C VAL A 253 1.61 -6.48 -9.82
N LYS A 254 0.44 -6.92 -9.35
CA LYS A 254 0.06 -6.86 -7.95
C LYS A 254 0.43 -8.17 -7.26
N GLU A 255 1.12 -8.05 -6.14
CA GLU A 255 1.26 -9.14 -5.18
C GLU A 255 0.70 -8.71 -3.82
N VAL A 256 0.23 -9.68 -3.06
CA VAL A 256 -0.35 -9.45 -1.73
C VAL A 256 0.25 -10.47 -0.77
N ASP A 257 0.88 -9.97 0.30
CA ASP A 257 1.32 -10.78 1.42
C ASP A 257 0.24 -10.73 2.51
N ASN A 258 -0.49 -11.83 2.63
CA ASN A 258 -1.57 -12.02 3.60
C ASN A 258 -1.13 -12.77 4.86
N THR A 259 0.18 -12.79 5.18
CA THR A 259 0.68 -13.48 6.39
C THR A 259 -0.06 -13.02 7.65
N ALA A 260 -0.28 -11.71 7.83
CA ALA A 260 -1.05 -11.19 8.97
C ALA A 260 -2.57 -11.28 8.77
N ALA A 261 -3.06 -11.29 7.53
CA ALA A 261 -4.49 -11.24 7.24
C ALA A 261 -5.17 -12.62 7.17
N GLY A 262 -4.41 -13.69 6.91
CA GLY A 262 -4.94 -15.03 6.71
C GLY A 262 -6.04 -15.06 5.64
N SER A 263 -7.13 -15.76 5.92
CA SER A 263 -8.30 -15.87 5.03
C SER A 263 -9.13 -14.59 4.93
N LEU A 264 -8.87 -13.57 5.76
CA LEU A 264 -9.57 -12.27 5.71
C LEU A 264 -8.90 -11.27 4.77
N GLY A 265 -7.74 -11.64 4.21
CA GLY A 265 -6.95 -10.81 3.33
C GLY A 265 -7.57 -10.59 1.95
N LEU A 266 -7.08 -9.55 1.29
CA LEU A 266 -7.43 -9.19 -0.09
C LEU A 266 -6.61 -10.00 -1.09
N SER A 267 -7.18 -10.22 -2.26
CA SER A 267 -6.51 -10.77 -3.43
C SER A 267 -5.83 -9.67 -4.26
N ALA A 268 -4.99 -10.03 -5.22
CA ALA A 268 -4.42 -9.08 -6.16
C ALA A 268 -5.50 -8.30 -6.96
N ASN A 269 -6.62 -8.94 -7.29
CA ASN A 269 -7.69 -8.34 -8.10
C ASN A 269 -8.55 -7.33 -7.33
N ASP A 270 -8.42 -7.28 -5.99
CA ASP A 270 -9.06 -6.24 -5.18
C ASP A 270 -8.35 -4.88 -5.31
N TRP A 271 -7.20 -4.85 -6.01
CA TRP A 271 -6.41 -3.66 -6.27
C TRP A 271 -6.37 -3.34 -7.75
N THR A 272 -6.59 -2.08 -8.10
CA THR A 272 -6.34 -1.56 -9.44
C THR A 272 -4.99 -0.86 -9.45
N LEU A 273 -4.07 -1.33 -10.29
CA LEU A 273 -2.79 -0.67 -10.52
C LEU A 273 -2.92 0.29 -11.69
N THR A 274 -2.33 1.48 -11.55
CA THR A 274 -2.36 2.53 -12.57
C THR A 274 -0.96 3.08 -12.79
N ALA A 275 -0.57 3.18 -14.05
CA ALA A 275 0.61 3.92 -14.50
C ALA A 275 0.17 5.19 -15.23
N SER A 276 0.62 6.33 -14.71
CA SER A 276 0.32 7.66 -15.23
C SER A 276 1.58 8.30 -15.80
N PRO A 277 1.86 8.14 -17.11
CA PRO A 277 3.00 8.78 -17.74
C PRO A 277 2.81 10.29 -17.80
N LYS A 278 3.91 11.05 -17.78
CA LYS A 278 3.87 12.51 -17.92
C LYS A 278 3.21 12.96 -19.25
N THR A 279 3.34 12.14 -20.28
CA THR A 279 2.77 12.36 -21.62
C THR A 279 2.18 11.06 -22.12
N GLY A 280 0.99 11.10 -22.72
CA GLY A 280 0.29 9.91 -23.20
C GLY A 280 -0.92 9.55 -22.34
N ALA A 281 -1.52 8.39 -22.61
CA ALA A 281 -2.67 7.89 -21.88
C ALA A 281 -2.24 7.10 -20.63
N GLU A 282 -3.03 7.18 -19.57
CA GLU A 282 -2.88 6.31 -18.42
C GLU A 282 -3.27 4.88 -18.76
N VAL A 283 -2.58 3.93 -18.15
CA VAL A 283 -2.88 2.49 -18.27
C VAL A 283 -3.22 1.97 -16.89
N SER A 284 -4.35 1.27 -16.77
CA SER A 284 -4.78 0.67 -15.50
C SER A 284 -5.39 -0.72 -15.67
N GLY A 285 -5.32 -1.52 -14.61
CA GLY A 285 -5.88 -2.88 -14.59
C GLY A 285 -5.97 -3.46 -13.19
N ALA A 286 -7.03 -4.25 -12.96
CA ALA A 286 -7.19 -5.02 -11.71
C ALA A 286 -6.11 -6.10 -11.62
N GLY A 287 -5.38 -6.15 -10.50
CA GLY A 287 -4.24 -7.04 -10.30
C GLY A 287 -2.99 -6.70 -11.13
N GLY A 288 -3.08 -5.69 -12.01
CA GLY A 288 -2.00 -5.28 -12.92
C GLY A 288 -2.40 -5.33 -14.39
N PHE A 289 -1.39 -5.24 -15.25
CA PHE A 289 -1.51 -5.28 -16.71
C PHE A 289 -0.17 -5.71 -17.32
N SER A 290 -0.23 -6.33 -18.50
CA SER A 290 0.96 -6.86 -19.18
C SER A 290 1.32 -6.07 -20.43
N ALA A 291 2.62 -5.87 -20.63
CA ALA A 291 3.22 -5.53 -21.92
C ALA A 291 2.58 -4.32 -22.62
N SER A 292 2.11 -3.34 -21.86
CA SER A 292 1.46 -2.16 -22.42
C SER A 292 2.52 -1.15 -22.85
N TYR A 293 2.33 -0.57 -24.04
CA TYR A 293 3.14 0.57 -24.46
C TYR A 293 3.06 1.66 -23.39
N MET A 294 4.23 2.17 -23.02
CA MET A 294 4.37 3.23 -22.02
C MET A 294 5.40 4.22 -22.55
N PRO A 295 5.03 5.46 -22.86
CA PRO A 295 5.97 6.45 -23.39
C PRO A 295 7.21 6.60 -22.51
N GLN A 296 8.36 6.87 -23.13
CA GLN A 296 9.60 7.06 -22.37
C GLN A 296 9.51 8.27 -21.43
N GLY A 297 10.25 8.21 -20.33
CA GLY A 297 10.33 9.24 -19.31
C GLY A 297 9.57 8.89 -18.03
N LYS A 298 9.22 9.94 -17.27
CA LYS A 298 8.63 9.79 -15.93
C LYS A 298 7.18 9.31 -15.97
N THR A 299 6.92 8.24 -15.23
CA THR A 299 5.62 7.61 -15.06
C THR A 299 5.37 7.37 -13.57
N VAL A 300 4.29 7.93 -13.06
CA VAL A 300 3.88 7.72 -11.66
C VAL A 300 3.12 6.41 -11.55
N LEU A 301 3.53 5.56 -10.61
CA LEU A 301 2.91 4.28 -10.33
C LEU A 301 2.03 4.40 -9.09
N SER A 302 0.78 4.00 -9.22
CA SER A 302 -0.19 4.07 -8.14
C SER A 302 -1.04 2.82 -8.05
N GLU A 303 -1.73 2.69 -6.92
CA GLU A 303 -2.71 1.64 -6.68
C GLU A 303 -3.91 2.23 -5.97
N SER A 304 -5.05 1.57 -6.14
CA SER A 304 -6.28 1.88 -5.40
C SER A 304 -7.04 0.60 -5.13
N SER A 305 -7.87 0.61 -4.08
CA SER A 305 -8.78 -0.47 -3.75
C SER A 305 -10.10 0.13 -3.27
N SER A 306 -11.21 -0.48 -3.66
CA SER A 306 -12.55 -0.11 -3.15
C SER A 306 -12.85 -0.72 -1.79
N SER A 307 -12.11 -1.74 -1.37
CA SER A 307 -12.27 -2.38 -0.07
C SER A 307 -11.66 -1.55 1.05
N ALA A 308 -12.42 -1.28 2.11
CA ALA A 308 -11.94 -0.59 3.30
C ALA A 308 -10.79 -1.34 4.00
N LYS A 309 -10.70 -2.67 3.81
CA LYS A 309 -9.61 -3.49 4.35
C LYS A 309 -8.22 -3.12 3.82
N SER A 310 -8.17 -2.40 2.69
CA SER A 310 -6.92 -1.90 2.10
C SER A 310 -6.13 -0.99 3.05
N ALA A 311 -6.80 -0.32 4.00
CA ALA A 311 -6.16 0.54 4.98
C ALA A 311 -5.16 -0.20 5.89
N GLY A 312 -5.39 -1.49 6.13
CA GLY A 312 -4.49 -2.35 6.92
C GLY A 312 -3.29 -2.91 6.14
N TYR A 313 -3.00 -2.41 4.94
CA TYR A 313 -1.86 -2.86 4.13
C TYR A 313 -0.79 -1.78 3.99
N LYS A 314 0.47 -2.22 3.94
CA LYS A 314 1.62 -1.39 3.57
C LYS A 314 2.15 -1.79 2.20
N ALA A 315 2.23 -0.83 1.31
CA ALA A 315 2.70 -1.03 -0.06
C ALA A 315 4.20 -0.83 -0.21
N THR A 316 4.83 -1.64 -1.06
CA THR A 316 6.19 -1.46 -1.57
C THR A 316 6.20 -1.64 -3.08
N VAL A 317 7.12 -0.98 -3.77
CA VAL A 317 7.25 -1.06 -5.23
C VAL A 317 8.68 -1.40 -5.62
N THR A 318 8.83 -2.30 -6.57
CA THR A 318 10.13 -2.68 -7.17
C THR A 318 9.97 -2.81 -8.68
N CYS A 319 10.99 -2.44 -9.44
CA CYS A 319 11.01 -2.62 -10.89
C CYS A 319 12.29 -3.32 -11.32
N ALA A 320 12.18 -4.18 -12.33
CA ALA A 320 13.29 -4.88 -12.98
C ALA A 320 13.02 -5.00 -14.48
N PRO A 321 14.04 -5.27 -15.32
CA PRO A 321 13.81 -5.62 -16.72
C PRO A 321 12.80 -6.77 -16.82
N HIS A 322 11.89 -6.68 -17.80
CA HIS A 322 10.94 -7.73 -18.04
C HIS A 322 11.66 -9.03 -18.47
N PRO A 323 11.21 -10.24 -18.06
CA PRO A 323 11.88 -11.49 -18.43
C PRO A 323 12.01 -11.75 -19.93
N ASN A 324 11.11 -11.17 -20.73
CA ASN A 324 11.14 -11.23 -22.20
C ASN A 324 11.83 -10.00 -22.83
N SER A 325 12.58 -9.23 -22.04
CA SER A 325 13.41 -8.12 -22.55
C SER A 325 14.83 -8.60 -22.83
N ASP A 326 15.42 -8.11 -23.91
CA ASP A 326 16.83 -8.28 -24.26
C ASP A 326 17.80 -7.61 -23.28
N ILE A 327 17.29 -6.71 -22.43
CA ILE A 327 18.10 -5.86 -21.56
C ILE A 327 18.44 -6.58 -20.26
N LYS A 328 19.75 -6.75 -20.01
CA LYS A 328 20.27 -7.26 -18.73
C LYS A 328 20.60 -6.16 -17.72
N THR A 329 20.87 -4.94 -18.20
CA THR A 329 21.22 -3.79 -17.36
C THR A 329 20.46 -2.57 -17.85
N PRO A 330 19.35 -2.19 -17.20
CA PRO A 330 18.49 -1.11 -17.67
C PRO A 330 19.08 0.25 -17.34
N ALA A 331 18.86 1.21 -18.23
CA ALA A 331 19.02 2.63 -17.97
C ALA A 331 17.83 3.22 -17.19
N SER A 332 16.67 2.54 -17.20
CA SER A 332 15.50 2.94 -16.42
C SER A 332 15.77 2.97 -14.92
N THR A 333 15.19 3.94 -14.22
CA THR A 333 15.36 4.09 -12.76
C THR A 333 14.03 4.21 -12.05
N LEU A 334 13.95 3.69 -10.82
CA LEU A 334 12.76 3.79 -9.96
C LEU A 334 13.10 4.62 -8.72
N ASP A 335 12.36 5.69 -8.50
CA ASP A 335 12.27 6.34 -7.20
C ASP A 335 11.12 5.71 -6.40
N ALA A 336 11.47 4.85 -5.44
CA ALA A 336 10.49 4.14 -4.62
C ALA A 336 9.72 5.05 -3.66
N ALA A 337 10.27 6.20 -3.26
CA ALA A 337 9.62 7.12 -2.33
C ALA A 337 8.49 7.89 -3.02
N SER A 338 8.75 8.38 -4.25
CA SER A 338 7.73 9.02 -5.09
C SER A 338 6.94 8.04 -5.96
N LYS A 339 7.26 6.74 -5.91
CA LYS A 339 6.73 5.68 -6.78
C LYS A 339 6.78 6.06 -8.26
N THR A 340 7.86 6.71 -8.69
CA THR A 340 8.02 7.20 -10.07
C THR A 340 9.08 6.40 -10.80
N LEU A 341 8.69 5.77 -11.91
CA LEU A 341 9.59 5.11 -12.85
C LEU A 341 10.02 6.13 -13.91
N ASP A 342 11.31 6.32 -14.12
CA ASP A 342 11.86 6.99 -15.30
C ASP A 342 12.23 5.91 -16.32
N LEU A 343 11.34 5.69 -17.30
CA LEU A 343 11.44 4.62 -18.29
C LEU A 343 12.32 5.08 -19.46
N ALA A 344 13.43 4.39 -19.70
CA ALA A 344 14.34 4.72 -20.79
C ALA A 344 13.81 4.23 -22.15
N THR A 345 14.38 4.80 -23.21
CA THR A 345 13.99 4.54 -24.61
C THR A 345 14.05 3.05 -24.93
N GLY A 346 12.95 2.53 -25.49
CA GLY A 346 12.88 1.14 -25.96
C GLY A 346 13.00 0.08 -24.87
N GLU A 347 13.06 0.43 -23.58
CA GLU A 347 13.18 -0.56 -22.51
C GLU A 347 11.83 -1.17 -22.13
N TRP A 348 11.83 -2.45 -21.76
CA TRP A 348 10.65 -3.12 -21.23
C TRP A 348 10.86 -3.47 -19.76
N MET A 349 10.15 -2.76 -18.89
CA MET A 349 10.23 -2.96 -17.44
C MET A 349 9.03 -3.74 -16.90
N ARG A 350 9.28 -4.52 -15.85
CA ARG A 350 8.26 -5.12 -14.98
C ARG A 350 8.34 -4.47 -13.60
N CYS A 351 7.26 -3.84 -13.18
CA CYS A 351 7.13 -3.28 -11.83
C CYS A 351 6.12 -4.10 -11.02
N THR A 352 6.50 -4.50 -9.82
CA THR A 352 5.66 -5.23 -8.87
C THR A 352 5.34 -4.33 -7.69
N ILE A 353 4.05 -4.19 -7.35
CA ILE A 353 3.60 -3.55 -6.11
C ILE A 353 3.13 -4.64 -5.15
N VAL A 354 3.85 -4.81 -4.03
CA VAL A 354 3.52 -5.78 -2.98
C VAL A 354 2.81 -5.07 -1.83
N ASN A 355 1.60 -5.54 -1.48
CA ASN A 355 0.89 -5.05 -0.30
C ASN A 355 1.00 -6.09 0.80
N THR A 356 1.65 -5.72 1.89
CA THR A 356 1.82 -6.56 3.06
C THR A 356 0.80 -6.19 4.11
N ALA A 357 -0.04 -7.14 4.53
CA ALA A 357 -0.98 -6.93 5.62
C ALA A 357 -0.22 -6.63 6.92
N LEU A 358 -0.61 -5.55 7.60
CA LEU A 358 -0.04 -5.21 8.90
C LEU A 358 -0.67 -6.11 9.98
N PRO A 359 0.15 -6.67 10.90
CA PRO A 359 -0.37 -7.20 12.16
C PRO A 359 -1.15 -6.11 12.88
N GLY A 360 -2.26 -6.48 13.50
CA GLY A 360 -3.09 -5.55 14.26
C GLY A 360 -2.85 -5.62 15.76
N GLN A 361 -3.70 -4.90 16.48
CA GLN A 361 -3.75 -4.89 17.93
C GLN A 361 -5.19 -4.86 18.44
N VAL A 362 -5.40 -5.35 19.66
CA VAL A 362 -6.69 -5.36 20.34
C VAL A 362 -6.57 -4.55 21.62
N VAL A 363 -7.54 -3.68 21.87
CA VAL A 363 -7.63 -2.84 23.08
C VAL A 363 -8.99 -2.96 23.74
N TRP A 364 -9.02 -2.80 25.07
CA TRP A 364 -10.23 -2.69 25.86
C TRP A 364 -9.95 -1.98 27.18
N SER A 365 -11.00 -1.69 27.95
CA SER A 365 -10.86 -1.13 29.30
C SER A 365 -11.75 -1.82 30.32
N LYS A 366 -11.32 -1.79 31.57
CA LYS A 366 -12.01 -2.30 32.73
C LYS A 366 -12.43 -1.14 33.61
N VAL A 367 -13.72 -1.04 33.88
CA VAL A 367 -14.28 0.04 34.71
C VAL A 367 -15.23 -0.46 35.80
N ASP A 368 -15.53 0.39 36.77
CA ASP A 368 -16.65 0.23 37.69
C ASP A 368 -17.97 0.77 37.10
N ASP A 369 -19.06 0.65 37.86
CA ASP A 369 -20.40 1.15 37.50
C ASP A 369 -20.49 2.68 37.38
N ALA A 370 -19.49 3.42 37.87
CA ALA A 370 -19.35 4.85 37.71
C ALA A 370 -18.40 5.25 36.55
N GLY A 371 -17.81 4.27 35.85
CA GLY A 371 -16.88 4.48 34.74
C GLY A 371 -15.43 4.72 35.15
N ASN A 372 -15.06 4.55 36.41
CA ASN A 372 -13.67 4.66 36.86
C ASN A 372 -12.88 3.40 36.49
N ALA A 373 -11.65 3.57 36.02
CA ALA A 373 -10.79 2.45 35.63
C ALA A 373 -10.43 1.57 36.84
N LEU A 374 -10.42 0.25 36.64
CA LEU A 374 -10.13 -0.76 37.67
C LEU A 374 -8.86 -1.53 37.35
N ALA A 375 -7.86 -1.37 38.23
CA ALA A 375 -6.58 -2.06 38.16
C ALA A 375 -6.68 -3.54 38.60
N GLY A 376 -5.73 -4.36 38.15
CA GLY A 376 -5.47 -5.68 38.73
C GLY A 376 -6.45 -6.77 38.32
N THR A 377 -7.07 -6.60 37.14
CA THR A 377 -7.91 -7.64 36.53
C THR A 377 -7.11 -8.59 35.66
N VAL A 378 -7.66 -9.78 35.46
CA VAL A 378 -7.13 -10.76 34.52
C VAL A 378 -8.23 -11.15 33.55
N PHE A 379 -7.87 -11.18 32.28
CA PHE A 379 -8.73 -11.61 31.18
C PHE A 379 -8.13 -12.81 30.46
N THR A 380 -8.99 -13.62 29.86
CA THR A 380 -8.60 -14.50 28.76
C THR A 380 -8.95 -13.81 27.45
N LEU A 381 -7.96 -13.61 26.57
CA LEU A 381 -8.16 -13.25 25.17
C LEU A 381 -8.14 -14.53 24.33
N ALA A 382 -9.24 -14.84 23.65
CA ALA A 382 -9.38 -16.01 22.81
C ALA A 382 -9.46 -15.65 21.32
N SER A 383 -8.81 -16.46 20.48
CA SER A 383 -8.88 -16.41 19.02
C SER A 383 -8.27 -17.68 18.44
N SER A 384 -8.84 -18.20 17.34
CA SER A 384 -8.28 -19.34 16.60
C SER A 384 -6.87 -19.07 16.05
N SER A 385 -6.51 -17.79 15.93
CA SER A 385 -5.20 -17.33 15.47
C SER A 385 -4.10 -17.36 16.54
N LEU A 386 -4.46 -17.50 17.81
CA LEU A 386 -3.50 -17.53 18.92
C LEU A 386 -2.96 -18.94 19.14
N ASN A 387 -1.73 -19.04 19.65
CA ASN A 387 -1.18 -20.31 20.12
C ASN A 387 -2.07 -20.88 21.23
N ASN A 388 -2.52 -22.13 21.08
CA ASN A 388 -3.51 -22.79 21.95
C ASN A 388 -4.92 -22.16 21.95
N GLY A 389 -5.21 -21.26 21.00
CA GLY A 389 -6.54 -20.64 20.84
C GLY A 389 -6.88 -19.55 21.86
N GLN A 390 -6.03 -19.30 22.85
CA GLN A 390 -6.26 -18.31 23.90
C GLN A 390 -4.96 -17.93 24.63
N VAL A 391 -4.96 -16.75 25.25
CA VAL A 391 -3.87 -16.23 26.10
C VAL A 391 -4.45 -15.50 27.31
N GLU A 392 -3.82 -15.68 28.46
CA GLU A 392 -4.15 -14.92 29.67
C GLU A 392 -3.48 -13.54 29.62
N VAL A 393 -4.24 -12.49 29.96
CA VAL A 393 -3.81 -11.10 29.95
C VAL A 393 -4.04 -10.52 31.33
N SER A 394 -2.98 -10.46 32.13
CA SER A 394 -3.00 -9.76 33.42
C SER A 394 -2.70 -8.28 33.24
N ASP A 395 -3.44 -7.42 33.96
CA ASP A 395 -3.18 -5.99 34.00
C ASP A 395 -1.74 -5.71 34.45
N CYS A 396 -0.95 -5.08 33.57
CA CYS A 396 0.45 -4.80 33.84
C CYS A 396 0.62 -3.62 34.82
N ALA A 397 -0.41 -2.80 34.97
CA ALA A 397 -0.44 -1.53 35.69
C ALA A 397 -1.18 -1.69 37.03
N THR A 398 -0.47 -2.22 38.02
CA THR A 398 -1.00 -2.42 39.38
C THR A 398 -1.21 -1.12 40.18
N ASP A 399 -0.61 0.00 39.73
CA ASP A 399 -0.76 1.35 40.30
C ASP A 399 -0.64 2.40 39.17
N ASN A 400 -1.36 3.52 39.28
CA ASN A 400 -1.48 4.60 38.27
C ASN A 400 -0.18 5.43 37.99
N GLY A 401 1.01 4.83 38.08
CA GLY A 401 2.30 5.54 38.02
C GLY A 401 3.37 4.90 37.14
N LYS A 402 3.10 3.82 36.40
CA LYS A 402 4.10 3.20 35.51
C LYS A 402 4.18 3.92 34.16
N THR A 403 5.39 4.08 33.64
CA THR A 403 5.63 4.61 32.28
C THR A 403 5.59 3.52 31.21
N ALA A 404 5.71 2.24 31.59
CA ALA A 404 5.67 1.08 30.69
C ALA A 404 5.31 -0.21 31.46
N CYS A 405 4.77 -1.20 30.75
CA CYS A 405 4.57 -2.55 31.27
C CYS A 405 5.93 -3.28 31.47
N PRO A 406 6.02 -4.24 32.41
CA PRO A 406 7.16 -5.14 32.51
C PRO A 406 7.46 -5.87 31.20
N LYS A 407 8.74 -6.10 30.92
CA LYS A 407 9.15 -6.83 29.70
C LYS A 407 8.54 -8.24 29.72
N GLY A 408 7.86 -8.60 28.64
CA GLY A 408 7.22 -9.91 28.48
C GLY A 408 5.77 -9.97 28.97
N SER A 409 5.21 -8.87 29.50
CA SER A 409 3.76 -8.77 29.71
C SER A 409 3.01 -8.94 28.39
N VAL A 410 1.85 -9.60 28.43
CA VAL A 410 0.97 -9.70 27.25
C VAL A 410 0.26 -8.37 27.03
N ASP A 411 -0.21 -7.76 28.12
CA ASP A 411 -0.66 -6.38 28.15
C ASP A 411 0.52 -5.40 27.94
N GLN A 412 0.29 -4.41 27.08
CA GLN A 412 1.24 -3.39 26.66
C GLN A 412 0.71 -1.97 26.92
N ASP A 413 -0.41 -1.81 27.65
CA ASP A 413 -0.90 -0.51 28.08
C ASP A 413 -0.52 -0.24 29.54
N PRO A 414 0.28 0.80 29.83
CA PRO A 414 0.74 1.06 31.20
C PRO A 414 -0.30 1.78 32.08
N ARG A 415 -1.51 2.04 31.57
CA ARG A 415 -2.58 2.71 32.33
C ARG A 415 -3.43 1.65 33.04
N ALA A 416 -3.66 1.82 34.34
CA ALA A 416 -4.44 0.87 35.12
C ALA A 416 -5.85 0.69 34.54
N GLY A 417 -6.28 -0.58 34.40
CA GLY A 417 -7.58 -0.91 33.81
C GLY A 417 -7.70 -0.64 32.31
N TYR A 418 -6.62 -0.36 31.59
CA TYR A 418 -6.59 -0.34 30.13
C TYR A 418 -5.68 -1.45 29.64
N PHE A 419 -6.04 -2.05 28.50
CA PHE A 419 -5.34 -3.20 27.98
C PHE A 419 -5.00 -3.00 26.51
N LYS A 420 -3.81 -3.47 26.11
CA LYS A 420 -3.39 -3.48 24.71
C LYS A 420 -2.57 -4.73 24.41
N VAL A 421 -3.01 -5.52 23.43
CA VAL A 421 -2.27 -6.69 22.92
C VAL A 421 -1.94 -6.46 21.45
N VAL A 422 -0.66 -6.60 21.08
CA VAL A 422 -0.13 -6.23 19.76
C VAL A 422 0.39 -7.43 18.97
N GLY A 423 0.63 -7.25 17.66
CA GLY A 423 1.22 -8.28 16.81
C GLY A 423 0.25 -9.41 16.44
N LEU A 424 -1.05 -9.10 16.45
CA LEU A 424 -2.12 -10.05 16.25
C LEU A 424 -2.44 -10.20 14.76
N THR A 425 -2.65 -11.42 14.29
CA THR A 425 -3.20 -11.65 12.95
C THR A 425 -4.68 -11.29 12.93
N TRP A 426 -5.22 -11.05 11.75
CA TRP A 426 -6.64 -10.75 11.58
C TRP A 426 -7.49 -11.97 11.92
N GLY A 427 -8.65 -11.74 12.51
CA GLY A 427 -9.52 -12.79 13.00
C GLY A 427 -10.52 -12.30 14.02
N GLU A 428 -11.36 -13.22 14.48
CA GLU A 428 -12.27 -12.97 15.58
C GLU A 428 -11.51 -13.06 16.91
N TYR A 429 -11.71 -12.08 17.78
CA TYR A 429 -11.15 -12.02 19.11
C TYR A 429 -12.28 -11.85 20.12
N SER A 430 -12.19 -12.60 21.23
CA SER A 430 -13.06 -12.42 22.38
C SER A 430 -12.29 -12.26 23.68
N ILE A 431 -12.85 -11.49 24.61
CA ILE A 431 -12.32 -11.36 25.97
C ILE A 431 -13.36 -11.80 27.00
N THR A 432 -12.90 -12.53 28.00
CA THR A 432 -13.70 -12.91 29.18
C THR A 432 -12.88 -12.62 30.43
N GLU A 433 -13.47 -11.93 31.42
CA GLU A 433 -12.80 -11.70 32.70
C GLU A 433 -12.68 -13.03 33.46
N THR A 434 -11.47 -13.36 33.91
CA THR A 434 -11.19 -14.58 34.70
C THR A 434 -10.85 -14.26 36.15
N GLN A 435 -10.42 -13.03 36.44
CA GLN A 435 -10.20 -12.54 37.79
C GLN A 435 -10.65 -11.09 37.92
N ALA A 436 -11.63 -10.86 38.81
CA ALA A 436 -12.08 -9.53 39.20
C ALA A 436 -11.09 -8.85 40.16
N PRO A 437 -11.06 -7.50 40.20
CA PRO A 437 -10.34 -6.79 41.25
C PRO A 437 -10.92 -7.08 42.63
N ALA A 438 -10.11 -6.89 43.67
CA ALA A 438 -10.57 -7.02 45.04
C ALA A 438 -11.76 -6.09 45.33
N GLY A 439 -12.84 -6.66 45.87
CA GLY A 439 -14.06 -5.93 46.23
C GLY A 439 -15.07 -5.72 45.10
N TYR A 440 -14.88 -6.39 43.96
CA TYR A 440 -15.79 -6.34 42.81
C TYR A 440 -16.30 -7.72 42.42
N HIS A 441 -17.48 -7.76 41.82
CA HIS A 441 -18.01 -8.95 41.17
C HIS A 441 -17.29 -9.20 39.85
N ILE A 442 -16.99 -10.47 39.54
CA ILE A 442 -16.51 -10.86 38.20
C ILE A 442 -17.63 -10.68 37.18
N SER A 443 -17.31 -10.08 36.05
CA SER A 443 -18.23 -9.97 34.93
C SER A 443 -18.33 -11.31 34.19
N ALA A 444 -19.55 -11.74 33.91
CA ALA A 444 -19.82 -12.89 33.05
C ALA A 444 -19.90 -12.48 31.55
N GLU A 445 -19.70 -11.20 31.24
CA GLU A 445 -19.75 -10.68 29.88
C GLU A 445 -18.57 -11.19 29.06
N THR A 446 -18.85 -11.58 27.83
CA THR A 446 -17.82 -11.88 26.82
C THR A 446 -18.02 -10.92 25.65
N LEU A 447 -16.99 -10.11 25.37
CA LEU A 447 -17.00 -9.17 24.26
C LEU A 447 -16.27 -9.81 23.08
N THR A 448 -16.92 -9.89 21.93
CA THR A 448 -16.38 -10.51 20.71
C THR A 448 -16.51 -9.56 19.53
N LYS A 449 -15.41 -9.34 18.79
CA LYS A 449 -15.41 -8.60 17.52
C LYS A 449 -14.33 -9.14 16.58
N THR A 450 -14.37 -8.74 15.31
CA THR A 450 -13.38 -9.12 14.30
C THR A 450 -12.35 -8.00 14.11
N LEU A 451 -11.07 -8.37 14.15
CA LEU A 451 -9.94 -7.54 13.73
C LEU A 451 -9.66 -7.85 12.25
N ASP A 452 -9.74 -6.84 11.40
CA ASP A 452 -9.27 -6.90 10.02
C ASP A 452 -8.69 -5.54 9.59
N GLY A 453 -8.23 -5.43 8.33
CA GLY A 453 -7.62 -4.21 7.82
C GLY A 453 -8.55 -3.00 7.71
N SER A 454 -9.84 -3.12 8.00
CA SER A 454 -10.76 -1.98 8.06
C SER A 454 -10.81 -1.34 9.46
N ALA A 455 -10.18 -1.98 10.46
CA ALA A 455 -10.07 -1.41 11.79
C ALA A 455 -9.28 -0.08 11.76
N PRO A 456 -9.66 0.92 12.58
CA PRO A 456 -8.97 2.20 12.62
C PRO A 456 -7.47 2.05 12.90
N ALA A 457 -6.67 2.95 12.30
CA ALA A 457 -5.26 3.08 12.62
C ALA A 457 -5.07 3.46 14.10
N ALA A 458 -4.01 2.96 14.73
CA ALA A 458 -3.66 3.27 16.12
C ALA A 458 -3.39 4.78 16.33
N GLY A 459 -2.96 5.48 15.28
CA GLY A 459 -2.79 6.93 15.28
C GLY A 459 -2.45 7.48 13.89
N ASN A 460 -2.21 8.78 13.79
CA ASN A 460 -1.92 9.44 12.51
C ASN A 460 -0.63 8.92 11.86
N ASP A 461 0.38 8.58 12.67
CA ASP A 461 1.69 8.07 12.21
C ASP A 461 1.85 6.56 12.45
N ASP A 462 0.78 5.88 12.90
CA ASP A 462 0.78 4.46 13.21
C ASP A 462 -0.43 3.79 12.56
N ALA A 463 -0.20 3.20 11.39
CA ALA A 463 -1.20 2.53 10.57
C ALA A 463 -1.61 1.14 11.11
N THR A 464 -1.16 0.75 12.31
CA THR A 464 -1.52 -0.54 12.91
C THR A 464 -3.04 -0.65 13.09
N PRO A 465 -3.72 -1.63 12.46
CA PRO A 465 -5.16 -1.83 12.64
C PRO A 465 -5.49 -2.12 14.11
N THR A 466 -6.38 -1.33 14.70
CA THR A 466 -6.70 -1.38 16.14
C THR A 466 -8.16 -1.73 16.36
N LEU A 467 -8.40 -2.91 16.93
CA LEU A 467 -9.73 -3.36 17.34
C LEU A 467 -10.00 -2.93 18.80
N ASP A 468 -10.98 -2.07 19.00
CA ASP A 468 -11.51 -1.75 20.34
C ASP A 468 -12.69 -2.68 20.68
N LEU A 469 -12.50 -3.57 21.66
CA LEU A 469 -13.56 -4.45 22.14
C LEU A 469 -14.56 -3.72 23.04
N GLY A 470 -14.17 -2.58 23.63
CA GLY A 470 -15.02 -1.74 24.46
C GLY A 470 -14.65 -1.79 25.95
N GLN A 471 -15.67 -1.65 26.80
CA GLN A 471 -15.50 -1.61 28.25
C GLN A 471 -16.16 -2.82 28.92
N VAL A 472 -15.47 -3.42 29.88
CA VAL A 472 -16.04 -4.44 30.77
C VAL A 472 -16.30 -3.83 32.13
N ILE A 473 -17.56 -3.87 32.59
CA ILE A 473 -18.02 -3.20 33.82
C ILE A 473 -18.11 -4.21 34.96
N ASN A 474 -17.52 -3.89 36.13
CA ASN A 474 -17.76 -4.65 37.36
C ASN A 474 -18.51 -3.80 38.37
N THR A 475 -19.41 -4.45 39.09
CA THR A 475 -20.11 -3.84 40.21
C THR A 475 -19.36 -4.10 41.50
N ARG A 476 -19.36 -3.12 42.41
CA ARG A 476 -18.73 -3.25 43.72
C ARG A 476 -19.55 -4.19 44.59
N ILE A 477 -18.88 -5.08 45.32
CA ILE A 477 -19.50 -5.95 46.33
C ILE A 477 -20.10 -5.08 47.43
N LYS A 478 -21.33 -5.41 47.83
CA LYS A 478 -22.04 -4.76 48.94
C LYS A 478 -22.64 -5.78 49.89
N GLY A 479 -22.90 -5.35 51.12
CA GLY A 479 -23.57 -6.11 52.16
C GLY A 479 -24.33 -5.20 53.13
N SER A 480 -24.72 -5.75 54.26
CA SER A 480 -25.43 -5.04 55.32
C SER A 480 -24.92 -5.43 56.70
N VAL A 481 -25.16 -4.57 57.69
CA VAL A 481 -24.89 -4.88 59.10
C VAL A 481 -26.14 -4.58 59.92
N THR A 482 -26.39 -5.42 60.92
CA THR A 482 -27.52 -5.27 61.85
C THR A 482 -27.07 -5.41 63.29
N TRP A 483 -27.70 -4.65 64.18
CA TRP A 483 -27.52 -4.78 65.63
C TRP A 483 -28.73 -4.25 66.39
N THR A 484 -28.84 -4.61 67.66
CA THR A 484 -29.88 -4.08 68.56
C THR A 484 -29.23 -3.49 69.79
N LYS A 485 -29.46 -2.20 70.03
CA LYS A 485 -29.07 -1.53 71.26
C LYS A 485 -30.00 -1.98 72.38
N THR A 486 -29.44 -2.55 73.44
CA THR A 486 -30.22 -3.07 74.58
C THR A 486 -29.80 -2.47 75.92
N ASP A 487 -30.63 -2.63 76.96
CA ASP A 487 -30.21 -2.51 78.35
C ASP A 487 -29.51 -3.79 78.84
N GLU A 488 -29.00 -3.79 80.07
CA GLU A 488 -28.35 -4.96 80.70
C GLU A 488 -29.26 -6.20 80.83
N ARG A 489 -30.57 -6.05 80.59
CA ARG A 489 -31.57 -7.14 80.64
C ARG A 489 -32.00 -7.61 79.25
N GLY A 490 -31.43 -7.04 78.18
CA GLY A 490 -31.73 -7.40 76.79
C GLY A 490 -32.95 -6.68 76.20
N ASN A 491 -33.54 -5.70 76.89
CA ASN A 491 -34.64 -4.91 76.32
C ASN A 491 -34.09 -3.88 75.35
N ALA A 492 -34.70 -3.71 74.18
CA ALA A 492 -34.29 -2.70 73.21
C ALA A 492 -34.42 -1.28 73.79
N ILE A 493 -33.41 -0.44 73.54
CA ILE A 493 -33.36 0.96 74.00
C ILE A 493 -33.09 1.90 72.84
N LYS A 494 -33.95 2.93 72.72
CA LYS A 494 -33.91 3.90 71.62
C LYS A 494 -33.06 5.13 71.95
N GLY A 495 -32.57 5.79 70.91
CA GLY A 495 -31.91 7.09 70.96
C GLY A 495 -30.37 7.05 70.96
N ALA A 496 -29.77 5.88 70.69
CA ALA A 496 -28.31 5.78 70.53
C ALA A 496 -27.86 6.47 69.23
N GLN A 497 -26.65 7.03 69.23
CA GLN A 497 -25.97 7.45 68.01
C GLN A 497 -24.62 6.77 67.90
N TRP A 498 -24.23 6.48 66.67
CA TRP A 498 -23.00 5.75 66.36
C TRP A 498 -22.18 6.50 65.32
N SER A 499 -20.88 6.23 65.30
CA SER A 499 -19.99 6.58 64.20
C SER A 499 -19.57 5.31 63.48
N LEU A 500 -19.72 5.28 62.16
CA LEU A 500 -19.16 4.29 61.28
C LEU A 500 -17.98 4.90 60.52
N THR A 501 -16.78 4.38 60.77
CA THR A 501 -15.54 4.88 60.16
C THR A 501 -14.90 3.77 59.32
N PRO A 502 -14.69 3.95 58.01
CA PRO A 502 -13.94 2.98 57.20
C PRO A 502 -12.53 2.75 57.73
N LEU A 503 -12.00 1.53 57.55
CA LEU A 503 -10.62 1.16 57.85
C LEU A 503 -9.78 1.07 56.57
N ASP A 504 -8.52 1.48 56.63
CA ASP A 504 -7.54 1.27 55.56
C ASP A 504 -7.08 -0.20 55.48
N SER A 505 -6.23 -0.52 54.50
CA SER A 505 -5.69 -1.88 54.31
C SER A 505 -4.84 -2.39 55.48
N ASN A 506 -4.37 -1.51 56.37
CA ASN A 506 -3.63 -1.85 57.59
C ASN A 506 -4.55 -1.88 58.84
N GLY A 507 -5.87 -1.75 58.66
CA GLY A 507 -6.86 -1.74 59.74
C GLY A 507 -6.94 -0.41 60.51
N ARG A 508 -6.37 0.69 60.00
CA ARG A 508 -6.42 2.00 60.66
C ARG A 508 -7.68 2.77 60.27
N PRO A 509 -8.39 3.41 61.22
CA PRO A 509 -9.58 4.18 60.90
C PRO A 509 -9.22 5.40 60.04
N LEU A 510 -10.13 5.77 59.14
CA LEU A 510 -10.09 6.95 58.28
C LEU A 510 -11.10 8.00 58.79
N PRO A 511 -10.76 8.83 59.79
CA PRO A 511 -11.75 9.65 60.51
C PRO A 511 -12.40 10.72 59.64
N ASN A 512 -11.71 11.16 58.58
CA ASN A 512 -12.24 12.08 57.58
C ASN A 512 -13.41 11.50 56.76
N GLN A 513 -13.62 10.18 56.81
CA GLN A 513 -14.73 9.49 56.16
C GLN A 513 -15.76 8.93 57.16
N ALA A 514 -15.67 9.35 58.44
CA ALA A 514 -16.60 8.91 59.46
C ALA A 514 -18.03 9.40 59.16
N ARG A 515 -19.01 8.50 59.31
CA ARG A 515 -20.42 8.80 59.10
C ARG A 515 -21.19 8.62 60.41
N THR A 516 -22.07 9.56 60.72
CA THR A 516 -22.92 9.48 61.92
C THR A 516 -24.21 8.74 61.61
N ILE A 517 -24.53 7.75 62.43
CA ILE A 517 -25.76 6.98 62.39
C ILE A 517 -26.62 7.43 63.57
N ALA A 518 -27.83 7.90 63.28
CA ALA A 518 -28.84 8.16 64.29
C ALA A 518 -29.89 7.04 64.27
N ASP A 519 -30.37 6.63 65.44
CA ASP A 519 -31.47 5.67 65.60
C ASP A 519 -32.71 6.12 64.82
N CYS A 520 -33.09 5.33 63.82
CA CYS A 520 -34.34 5.54 63.12
C CYS A 520 -35.51 4.98 63.93
N VAL A 521 -36.51 5.81 64.22
CA VAL A 521 -37.72 5.36 64.93
C VAL A 521 -38.96 5.73 64.14
N GLY A 522 -39.77 4.73 63.80
CA GLY A 522 -41.04 4.90 63.09
C GLY A 522 -40.88 5.06 61.58
N THR A 523 -40.56 6.25 61.10
CA THR A 523 -40.34 6.49 59.65
C THR A 523 -38.94 7.05 59.44
N CYS A 524 -38.09 6.32 58.72
CA CYS A 524 -36.72 6.75 58.46
C CYS A 524 -36.69 7.89 57.44
N ALA A 525 -35.91 8.92 57.73
CA ALA A 525 -35.67 10.01 56.80
C ALA A 525 -34.94 9.50 55.55
N GLN A 526 -35.24 10.08 54.39
CA GLN A 526 -34.51 9.80 53.17
C GLN A 526 -33.02 10.15 53.37
N GLY A 527 -32.13 9.21 53.09
CA GLY A 527 -30.69 9.36 53.34
C GLY A 527 -30.24 9.01 54.77
N SER A 528 -31.15 8.57 55.64
CA SER A 528 -30.78 7.93 56.92
C SER A 528 -29.90 6.71 56.66
N LEU A 529 -28.83 6.59 57.43
CA LEU A 529 -27.97 5.41 57.40
C LEU A 529 -28.63 4.18 58.03
N ASP A 530 -29.41 4.42 59.09
CA ASP A 530 -30.23 3.41 59.69
C ASP A 530 -31.55 3.28 58.91
N THR A 531 -31.85 2.06 58.49
CA THR A 531 -33.01 1.69 57.67
C THR A 531 -33.98 0.78 58.44
N ASP A 532 -33.69 0.45 59.70
CA ASP A 532 -34.64 -0.23 60.57
C ASP A 532 -35.43 0.81 61.39
N ALA A 533 -36.75 0.78 61.29
CA ALA A 533 -37.63 1.70 62.01
C ALA A 533 -37.96 1.25 63.44
N THR A 534 -37.52 0.05 63.82
CA THR A 534 -37.82 -0.55 65.13
C THR A 534 -36.96 0.12 66.19
N PRO A 535 -37.56 0.73 67.24
CA PRO A 535 -36.80 1.50 68.23
C PRO A 535 -35.63 0.71 68.83
N GLY A 536 -34.40 1.21 68.66
CA GLY A 536 -33.19 0.57 69.19
C GLY A 536 -32.66 -0.58 68.35
N ALA A 537 -33.29 -0.95 67.22
CA ALA A 537 -32.71 -1.83 66.22
C ALA A 537 -32.12 -0.99 65.10
N PHE A 538 -31.01 -1.46 64.52
CA PHE A 538 -30.29 -0.74 63.49
C PHE A 538 -30.03 -1.67 62.31
N LYS A 539 -30.23 -1.15 61.10
CA LYS A 539 -29.84 -1.81 59.86
C LYS A 539 -29.19 -0.82 58.92
N LEU A 540 -27.94 -1.05 58.59
CA LEU A 540 -27.25 -0.33 57.52
C LEU A 540 -27.24 -1.23 56.29
N ALA A 541 -27.93 -0.80 55.24
CA ALA A 541 -27.93 -1.45 53.93
C ALA A 541 -26.84 -0.86 53.02
N GLU A 542 -26.50 -1.58 51.94
CA GLU A 542 -25.60 -1.12 50.88
C GLU A 542 -24.20 -0.68 51.37
N LEU A 543 -23.67 -1.36 52.41
CA LEU A 543 -22.29 -1.17 52.84
C LEU A 543 -21.36 -1.81 51.82
N GLY A 544 -20.49 -1.00 51.23
CA GLY A 544 -19.52 -1.50 50.26
C GLY A 544 -18.51 -2.47 50.89
N TYR A 545 -17.84 -3.26 50.04
CA TYR A 545 -16.70 -4.08 50.42
C TYR A 545 -15.65 -3.28 51.21
N GLY A 546 -15.15 -3.90 52.28
CA GLY A 546 -14.13 -3.33 53.15
C GLY A 546 -14.41 -3.60 54.62
N SER A 547 -13.53 -3.06 55.48
CA SER A 547 -13.71 -3.11 56.93
C SER A 547 -14.04 -1.73 57.48
N TYR A 548 -14.85 -1.71 58.53
CA TYR A 548 -15.35 -0.51 59.18
C TYR A 548 -15.25 -0.66 60.71
N GLN A 549 -15.12 0.47 61.39
CA GLN A 549 -15.18 0.59 62.83
C GLN A 549 -16.48 1.29 63.24
N LEU A 550 -17.28 0.62 64.08
CA LEU A 550 -18.51 1.12 64.67
C LEU A 550 -18.26 1.47 66.15
N ILE A 551 -18.53 2.71 66.54
CA ILE A 551 -18.36 3.22 67.91
C ILE A 551 -19.64 3.95 68.34
N GLU A 552 -20.15 3.70 69.55
CA GLU A 552 -21.22 4.53 70.10
C GLU A 552 -20.68 5.92 70.42
N THR A 553 -21.32 6.96 69.89
CA THR A 553 -20.92 8.37 70.12
C THR A 553 -21.88 9.08 71.06
N LYS A 554 -23.11 8.58 71.20
CA LYS A 554 -24.10 9.09 72.14
C LYS A 554 -24.96 7.96 72.69
N ALA A 555 -24.93 7.78 74.01
CA ALA A 555 -25.80 6.84 74.68
C ALA A 555 -27.28 7.30 74.66
N PRO A 556 -28.23 6.36 74.66
CA PRO A 556 -29.63 6.62 74.98
C PRO A 556 -29.81 7.39 76.29
N THR A 557 -30.88 8.19 76.40
CA THR A 557 -31.20 8.95 77.62
C THR A 557 -31.28 8.04 78.83
N GLY A 558 -30.53 8.36 79.89
CA GLY A 558 -30.48 7.58 81.13
C GLY A 558 -29.48 6.42 81.12
N TYR A 559 -28.61 6.33 80.12
CA TYR A 559 -27.56 5.31 80.01
C TYR A 559 -26.15 5.92 79.93
N VAL A 560 -25.13 5.12 80.26
CA VAL A 560 -23.71 5.48 80.13
C VAL A 560 -23.22 5.11 78.71
N LEU A 561 -22.38 5.95 78.11
CA LEU A 561 -21.75 5.73 76.81
C LEU A 561 -20.80 4.52 76.83
N ASP A 562 -21.00 3.56 75.93
CA ASP A 562 -20.06 2.47 75.65
C ASP A 562 -19.32 2.73 74.33
N ALA A 563 -18.20 3.44 74.43
CA ALA A 563 -17.35 3.76 73.29
C ALA A 563 -16.44 2.61 72.82
N THR A 564 -16.71 1.35 73.22
CA THR A 564 -15.92 0.19 72.78
C THR A 564 -16.02 0.00 71.26
N PRO A 565 -14.91 0.07 70.50
CA PRO A 565 -14.94 -0.08 69.04
C PRO A 565 -15.30 -1.50 68.61
N ARG A 566 -16.12 -1.61 67.55
CA ARG A 566 -16.53 -2.88 66.95
C ARG A 566 -16.17 -2.90 65.48
N THR A 567 -15.50 -3.95 65.03
CA THR A 567 -15.12 -4.12 63.62
C THR A 567 -16.23 -4.82 62.83
N ILE A 568 -16.57 -4.27 61.67
CA ILE A 568 -17.48 -4.85 60.69
C ILE A 568 -16.66 -5.11 59.43
N THR A 569 -16.79 -6.30 58.84
CA THR A 569 -16.11 -6.64 57.58
C THR A 569 -17.13 -7.14 56.58
N ILE A 570 -17.19 -6.47 55.42
CA ILE A 570 -17.94 -6.90 54.24
C ILE A 570 -16.94 -7.46 53.25
N SER A 571 -16.96 -8.78 53.06
CA SER A 571 -16.04 -9.54 52.21
C SER A 571 -16.72 -10.31 51.09
N THR A 572 -18.02 -10.63 51.21
CA THR A 572 -18.77 -11.38 50.21
C THR A 572 -20.02 -10.63 49.76
N PRO A 573 -20.54 -10.89 48.55
CA PRO A 573 -21.82 -10.38 48.09
C PRO A 573 -22.96 -10.64 49.07
N ASP A 574 -23.83 -9.65 49.23
CA ASP A 574 -25.05 -9.71 50.03
C ASP A 574 -24.84 -10.16 51.49
N GLN A 575 -23.61 -10.03 52.00
CA GLN A 575 -23.26 -10.44 53.35
C GLN A 575 -24.06 -9.67 54.38
N VAL A 576 -24.67 -10.38 55.33
CA VAL A 576 -25.33 -9.78 56.49
C VAL A 576 -24.46 -10.00 57.72
N VAL A 577 -23.84 -8.93 58.24
CA VAL A 577 -23.08 -8.96 59.48
C VAL A 577 -24.02 -8.67 60.66
N ALA A 578 -24.36 -9.68 61.44
CA ALA A 578 -25.18 -9.51 62.64
C ALA A 578 -24.30 -9.35 63.89
N LEU A 579 -24.25 -8.14 64.48
CA LEU A 579 -23.51 -7.90 65.72
C LEU A 579 -24.30 -8.30 66.98
N GLY A 580 -25.59 -8.60 66.83
CA GLY A 580 -26.48 -8.99 67.92
C GLY A 580 -26.79 -7.83 68.88
N ASN A 581 -26.96 -8.17 70.16
CA ASN A 581 -27.30 -7.21 71.21
C ASN A 581 -26.05 -6.46 71.69
N ILE A 582 -26.10 -5.12 71.67
CA ILE A 582 -25.08 -4.25 72.25
C ILE A 582 -25.68 -3.57 73.50
N PRO A 583 -25.37 -4.04 74.72
CA PRO A 583 -25.97 -3.53 75.96
C PRO A 583 -25.38 -2.18 76.39
N ASN A 584 -26.16 -1.31 77.04
CA ASN A 584 -25.63 -0.18 77.83
C ASN A 584 -26.08 -0.31 79.28
N ARG A 585 -25.19 0.14 80.17
CA ARG A 585 -25.46 0.27 81.60
C ARG A 585 -26.30 1.50 81.89
N LYS A 586 -27.31 1.38 82.76
CA LYS A 586 -28.10 2.53 83.22
C LYS A 586 -27.21 3.51 83.99
N SER A 587 -27.39 4.78 83.72
CA SER A 587 -26.71 5.85 84.44
C SER A 587 -27.23 5.89 85.88
N ALA A 588 -26.32 5.83 86.85
CA ALA A 588 -26.72 5.99 88.24
C ALA A 588 -27.20 7.43 88.43
N VAL A 589 -28.48 7.62 88.75
CA VAL A 589 -28.95 8.93 89.22
C VAL A 589 -28.14 9.24 90.47
N PRO A 590 -27.47 10.42 90.58
CA PRO A 590 -26.91 10.83 91.85
C PRO A 590 -28.03 10.76 92.87
N ALA A 591 -27.87 9.94 93.92
CA ALA A 591 -28.81 9.95 95.03
C ALA A 591 -28.76 11.34 95.64
N ILE A 592 -29.68 12.22 95.24
CA ILE A 592 -29.93 13.45 95.98
C ILE A 592 -30.38 12.95 97.36
N PRO A 593 -29.70 13.31 98.46
CA PRO A 593 -30.22 12.95 99.77
C PRO A 593 -31.64 13.50 99.86
N LEU A 594 -32.60 12.65 100.21
CA LEU A 594 -33.91 13.13 100.64
C LEU A 594 -33.68 14.03 101.87
N THR A 595 -33.60 15.35 101.68
CA THR A 595 -33.79 16.30 102.78
C THR A 595 -35.28 16.44 103.01
N GLY A 596 -35.85 15.39 103.59
CA GLY A 596 -37.23 15.27 104.04
C GLY A 596 -37.31 14.37 105.27
N GLY A 597 -36.29 14.42 106.13
CA GLY A 597 -36.25 13.72 107.41
C GLY A 597 -36.67 14.63 108.54
N SER A 598 -37.72 14.22 109.27
CA SER A 598 -38.13 14.51 110.67
C SER A 598 -38.06 15.93 111.29
N ALA A 599 -37.41 16.93 110.68
CA ALA A 599 -37.29 18.29 111.23
C ALA A 599 -38.46 19.22 110.84
N ALA A 600 -39.07 19.03 109.67
CA ALA A 600 -40.20 19.86 109.22
C ALA A 600 -41.45 19.68 110.12
N THR A 601 -41.67 18.46 110.63
CA THR A 601 -42.76 18.17 111.56
C THR A 601 -42.51 18.82 112.94
N THR A 602 -41.26 18.91 113.37
CA THR A 602 -40.89 19.58 114.63
C THR A 602 -41.09 21.08 114.55
N TYR A 603 -40.77 21.72 113.42
CA TYR A 603 -40.99 23.16 113.23
C TYR A 603 -42.47 23.54 113.13
N LEU A 604 -43.33 22.70 112.52
CA LEU A 604 -44.78 22.95 112.47
C LEU A 604 -45.46 22.76 113.83
N ILE A 605 -45.05 21.76 114.63
CA ILE A 605 -45.60 21.53 115.97
C ILE A 605 -45.09 22.59 116.96
N ALA A 606 -43.81 22.96 116.91
CA ALA A 606 -43.24 24.02 117.75
C ALA A 606 -43.80 25.41 117.39
N GLY A 607 -43.99 25.71 116.09
CA GLY A 607 -44.62 26.94 115.63
C GLY A 607 -46.10 27.06 116.04
N GLY A 608 -46.84 25.96 116.01
CA GLY A 608 -48.23 25.91 116.49
C GLY A 608 -48.37 26.12 118.01
N ALA A 609 -47.46 25.56 118.81
CA ALA A 609 -47.45 25.74 120.26
C ALA A 609 -47.12 27.19 120.69
N VAL A 610 -46.20 27.85 119.99
CA VAL A 610 -45.83 29.26 120.26
C VAL A 610 -46.97 30.22 119.88
N LEU A 611 -47.71 29.95 118.80
CA LEU A 611 -48.90 30.72 118.42
C LEU A 611 -50.07 30.53 119.40
N GLY A 612 -50.24 29.33 119.96
CA GLY A 612 -51.26 29.06 120.99
C GLY A 612 -50.99 29.78 122.30
N ILE A 613 -49.73 29.81 122.77
CA ILE A 613 -49.34 30.50 124.00
C ILE A 613 -49.46 32.03 123.86
N THR A 614 -49.11 32.60 122.71
CA THR A 614 -49.22 34.05 122.47
C THR A 614 -50.68 34.53 122.37
N ALA A 615 -51.58 33.73 121.80
CA ALA A 615 -53.03 34.02 121.80
C ALA A 615 -53.64 34.01 123.22
N LEU A 616 -53.20 33.09 124.09
CA LEU A 616 -53.65 33.02 125.48
C LEU A 616 -53.17 34.21 126.32
N VAL A 617 -51.92 34.65 126.13
CA VAL A 617 -51.37 35.84 126.81
C VAL A 617 -52.06 37.12 126.35
N MET A 618 -52.35 37.26 125.05
CA MET A 618 -53.12 38.41 124.54
C MET A 618 -54.57 38.41 125.03
N ALA A 619 -55.22 37.25 125.15
CA ALA A 619 -56.55 37.14 125.75
C ALA A 619 -56.57 37.52 127.24
N ILE A 620 -55.55 37.12 128.01
CA ILE A 620 -55.40 37.50 129.43
C ILE A 620 -55.11 39.00 129.58
N GLN A 621 -54.28 39.59 128.70
CA GLN A 621 -54.04 41.04 128.69
C GLN A 621 -55.28 41.84 128.25
N ALA A 622 -56.07 41.35 127.28
CA ALA A 622 -57.34 41.95 126.88
C ALA A 622 -58.39 41.85 128.00
N HIS A 623 -58.43 40.74 128.75
CA HIS A 623 -59.32 40.58 129.91
C HIS A 623 -58.92 41.51 131.08
N LYS A 624 -57.62 41.69 131.35
CA LYS A 624 -57.12 42.68 132.32
C LYS A 624 -57.40 44.13 131.89
N ARG A 625 -57.32 44.46 130.59
CA ARG A 625 -57.69 45.79 130.07
C ARG A 625 -59.21 46.05 130.08
N ARG A 626 -60.05 45.03 129.96
CA ARG A 626 -61.52 45.15 130.13
C ARG A 626 -61.92 45.38 131.59
N ARG A 627 -61.28 44.73 132.56
CA ARG A 627 -61.55 44.96 134.00
C ARG A 627 -61.03 46.31 134.55
N ALA A 628 -60.13 46.99 133.85
CA ALA A 628 -59.65 48.33 134.20
C ALA A 628 -60.48 49.48 133.58
N ARG A 629 -61.56 49.17 132.84
CA ARG A 629 -62.52 50.15 132.30
C ARG A 629 -63.90 50.07 132.96
N GLU A 630 -64.05 49.26 134.00
CA GLU A 630 -65.24 49.16 134.87
C GLU A 630 -64.87 49.50 136.33
N SER A 631 -64.13 50.59 136.53
CA SER A 631 -64.07 51.36 137.79
C SER A 631 -64.29 52.83 137.50
#